data_AF-A0A6I3AAI7-F1
#
_entry.id   AF-A0A6I3AAI7-F1
#
_cell.length_a   1.000
_cell.length_b   1.000
_cell.length_c   1.000
_cell.angle_alpha   90.00
_cell.angle_beta   90.00
_cell.angle_gamma   90.00
#
_symmetry.space_group_name_H-M   'P 1'
#
loop_
_entity.id
_entity.type
_entity.pdbx_description
1 polymer ?
#
loop_
_entity_poly.entity_id
_entity_poly.type
_entity_poly.pdbx_seq_one_letter_code
_entity_poly.pdbx_strand_id
1 'polypeptide(L)'
;MLFALVVALVAPGARSPAGAQASGASDSSQSGEPPLGTVLPDSRLSSSIAGFAVEGSAYRDAYDAWSGALREIADDRRTVQRNRDLVADLTVQRAALRAQLEDRRALLRGVEFDLDGLGIAMSQLVVASYTRGGPIGDVAAMFDVGDVTDKLYAQMLERDVRNDHLRRRSSLRLQLDQLQRDISELTNTLGELADRAFTAATTIERNTERVAELVARVPSLEAALRDARMTALIVGTDLPLVAVDAYVRAAAKLAAEKPQCSLDWTIIAAIGRIESRHGNINGATLRPDGRATVRIIGIALTGGNGTAIVPDTDDGSIDGDAELDRAVGPMQFIPSTWAIYRRDGNGDGVTDPQNIYDAALAAATYVCSSGRSLASTENLRNAYLAYNRSSTYVANAFENVTRYRALAFPPALPRP
;
A
#
# COMPACT_ATOMS: atom_id res chain seq x y z
N MET A 1 28.85 -19.44 20.35
CA MET A 1 27.95 -20.43 21.00
C MET A 1 26.53 -19.88 20.84
N LEU A 2 25.59 -20.41 20.07
CA LEU A 2 25.42 -21.72 19.43
C LEU A 2 24.82 -21.50 18.03
N PHE A 3 25.27 -22.34 17.10
CA PHE A 3 24.68 -22.67 15.80
C PHE A 3 23.40 -23.52 16.00
N ALA A 4 22.58 -23.62 14.93
CA ALA A 4 21.43 -24.54 14.67
C ALA A 4 20.05 -23.82 14.69
N LEU A 5 19.09 -24.03 13.77
CA LEU A 5 18.87 -25.11 12.80
C LEU A 5 17.86 -24.62 11.73
N VAL A 6 18.13 -24.92 10.45
CA VAL A 6 17.12 -25.00 9.38
C VAL A 6 16.89 -26.49 9.09
N VAL A 7 15.65 -26.85 8.69
CA VAL A 7 15.18 -28.08 8.00
C VAL A 7 14.19 -28.95 8.81
N ALA A 8 12.93 -28.97 8.33
CA ALA A 8 12.00 -30.12 8.12
C ALA A 8 10.57 -29.55 7.96
N LEU A 9 9.66 -29.93 7.06
CA LEU A 9 9.40 -31.21 6.39
C LEU A 9 8.82 -31.01 4.97
N VAL A 10 9.23 -31.88 4.05
CA VAL A 10 8.40 -32.40 2.95
C VAL A 10 8.52 -33.93 3.01
N ALA A 11 7.39 -34.63 3.00
CA ALA A 11 7.31 -36.08 2.74
C ALA A 11 6.09 -36.38 1.86
N PRO A 12 6.13 -37.42 0.98
CA PRO A 12 5.12 -37.63 -0.06
C PRO A 12 4.11 -38.76 0.23
N GLY A 13 2.89 -38.57 -0.26
CA GLY A 13 2.10 -39.61 -0.97
C GLY A 13 1.18 -40.55 -0.16
N ALA A 14 -0.14 -40.29 -0.20
CA ALA A 14 -1.17 -41.34 -0.28
C ALA A 14 -2.45 -40.79 -0.94
N ARG A 15 -3.08 -41.63 -1.76
CA ARG A 15 -4.17 -41.34 -2.71
C ARG A 15 -5.55 -41.09 -2.05
N SER A 16 -6.29 -40.15 -2.65
CA SER A 16 -7.75 -39.89 -2.74
C SER A 16 -8.71 -41.09 -2.57
N PRO A 17 -10.03 -40.91 -2.24
CA PRO A 17 -10.91 -39.98 -2.98
C PRO A 17 -12.13 -39.32 -2.28
N ALA A 18 -12.74 -38.44 -3.08
CA ALA A 18 -14.15 -38.01 -3.11
C ALA A 18 -14.53 -36.69 -2.42
N GLY A 19 -14.74 -35.67 -3.27
CA GLY A 19 -16.04 -34.96 -3.31
C GLY A 19 -16.23 -33.75 -2.41
N ALA A 20 -15.68 -32.61 -2.80
CA ALA A 20 -16.34 -31.31 -2.60
C ALA A 20 -15.79 -30.31 -3.61
N GLN A 21 -16.63 -29.91 -4.57
CA GLN A 21 -16.36 -28.81 -5.47
C GLN A 21 -16.30 -27.52 -4.65
N ALA A 22 -15.10 -26.97 -4.47
CA ALA A 22 -14.92 -25.58 -4.08
C ALA A 22 -14.48 -24.81 -5.33
N SER A 23 -15.38 -23.96 -5.80
CA SER A 23 -15.22 -23.03 -6.90
C SER A 23 -13.93 -22.23 -6.80
N GLY A 24 -13.19 -22.15 -7.90
CA GLY A 24 -11.95 -21.41 -8.01
C GLY A 24 -12.12 -19.94 -7.67
N ALA A 25 -11.42 -19.49 -6.64
CA ALA A 25 -11.06 -18.09 -6.50
C ALA A 25 -9.95 -17.82 -7.53
N SER A 26 -10.36 -17.27 -8.67
CA SER A 26 -9.44 -16.77 -9.68
C SER A 26 -8.57 -15.67 -9.07
N ASP A 27 -7.28 -15.99 -9.02
CA ASP A 27 -6.16 -15.06 -8.97
C ASP A 27 -6.41 -13.91 -9.94
N SER A 28 -6.78 -12.74 -9.40
CA SER A 28 -6.91 -11.51 -10.17
C SER A 28 -5.66 -10.67 -9.92
N SER A 29 -4.60 -11.05 -10.63
CA SER A 29 -3.52 -10.16 -11.00
C SER A 29 -4.08 -9.00 -11.83
N GLN A 30 -4.64 -7.99 -11.18
CA GLN A 30 -4.81 -6.67 -11.78
C GLN A 30 -3.79 -5.72 -11.15
N SER A 31 -2.62 -5.72 -11.80
CA SER A 31 -1.76 -4.54 -11.91
C SER A 31 -2.55 -3.41 -12.57
N GLY A 32 -3.39 -2.73 -11.81
CA GLY A 32 -4.08 -1.52 -12.25
C GLY A 32 -3.97 -0.53 -11.12
N GLU A 33 -3.24 0.55 -11.37
CA GLU A 33 -3.39 1.77 -10.58
C GLU A 33 -4.90 2.07 -10.47
N PRO A 34 -5.46 2.29 -9.27
CA PRO A 34 -6.85 2.72 -9.18
C PRO A 34 -6.99 3.96 -10.07
N PRO A 35 -7.93 4.00 -11.03
CA PRO A 35 -8.07 5.14 -11.91
C PRO A 35 -8.26 6.41 -11.07
N LEU A 36 -7.63 7.51 -11.48
CA LEU A 36 -7.91 8.83 -10.92
C LEU A 36 -9.43 9.05 -10.93
N GLY A 37 -10.03 9.19 -9.74
CA GLY A 37 -11.48 9.25 -9.58
C GLY A 37 -12.14 7.95 -9.14
N THR A 38 -11.39 6.92 -8.72
CA THR A 38 -11.96 5.77 -8.02
C THR A 38 -12.62 6.27 -6.74
N VAL A 39 -13.95 6.35 -6.75
CA VAL A 39 -14.72 6.75 -5.59
C VAL A 39 -14.67 5.59 -4.60
N LEU A 40 -13.88 5.73 -3.54
CA LEU A 40 -13.98 4.81 -2.40
C LEU A 40 -15.43 4.86 -1.88
N PRO A 41 -16.13 3.71 -1.77
CA PRO A 41 -17.53 3.70 -1.37
C PRO A 41 -17.70 4.27 0.03
N ASP A 42 -18.32 5.44 0.19
CA ASP A 42 -18.58 6.08 1.48
C ASP A 42 -20.02 5.85 1.95
N SER A 43 -20.18 5.10 3.04
CA SER A 43 -21.49 4.82 3.64
C SER A 43 -22.17 6.07 4.19
N ARG A 44 -21.43 7.16 4.38
CA ARG A 44 -21.99 8.47 4.74
C ARG A 44 -22.66 9.17 3.57
N LEU A 45 -22.35 8.84 2.32
CA LEU A 45 -22.94 9.50 1.16
C LEU A 45 -24.11 8.69 0.60
N SER A 46 -25.20 9.38 0.22
CA SER A 46 -26.23 8.71 -0.56
C SER A 46 -25.68 8.28 -1.92
N SER A 47 -26.21 7.18 -2.47
CA SER A 47 -25.79 6.69 -3.77
C SER A 47 -26.01 7.70 -4.90
N SER A 48 -26.94 8.65 -4.73
CA SER A 48 -27.22 9.72 -5.69
C SER A 48 -26.08 10.73 -5.81
N ILE A 49 -25.31 10.98 -4.76
CA ILE A 49 -24.23 11.99 -4.76
C ILE A 49 -22.84 11.38 -4.69
N ALA A 50 -22.71 10.10 -4.34
CA ALA A 50 -21.43 9.42 -4.20
C ALA A 50 -20.55 9.53 -5.44
N GLY A 51 -21.14 9.56 -6.64
CA GLY A 51 -20.41 9.61 -7.92
C GLY A 51 -19.89 10.98 -8.36
N PHE A 52 -20.07 12.07 -7.59
CA PHE A 52 -19.63 13.39 -8.04
C PHE A 52 -18.09 13.45 -8.13
N ALA A 53 -17.55 13.93 -9.24
CA ALA A 53 -16.13 14.26 -9.30
C ALA A 53 -15.85 15.45 -8.36
N VAL A 54 -14.78 15.37 -7.58
CA VAL A 54 -14.37 16.45 -6.66
C VAL A 54 -12.95 16.92 -6.93
N GLU A 55 -12.66 18.15 -6.53
CA GLU A 55 -11.36 18.78 -6.63
C GLU A 55 -10.96 19.48 -5.32
N GLY A 56 -9.65 19.58 -5.11
CA GLY A 56 -9.04 20.21 -3.93
C GLY A 56 -7.67 19.62 -3.64
N SER A 57 -6.75 20.42 -3.11
CA SER A 57 -5.40 19.95 -2.75
C SER A 57 -5.46 18.86 -1.70
N ALA A 58 -6.19 19.08 -0.60
CA ALA A 58 -6.32 18.10 0.48
C ALA A 58 -6.84 16.73 0.00
N TYR A 59 -7.79 16.71 -0.94
CA TYR A 59 -8.29 15.46 -1.54
C TYR A 59 -7.23 14.79 -2.41
N ARG A 60 -6.51 15.56 -3.24
CA ARG A 60 -5.40 15.03 -4.06
C ARG A 60 -4.29 14.46 -3.19
N ASP A 61 -3.86 15.19 -2.17
CA ASP A 61 -2.80 14.74 -1.26
C ASP A 61 -3.19 13.45 -0.53
N ALA A 62 -4.43 13.34 -0.06
CA ALA A 62 -4.95 12.12 0.56
C ALA A 62 -5.05 10.95 -0.44
N TYR A 63 -5.45 11.23 -1.69
CA TYR A 63 -5.51 10.24 -2.76
C TYR A 63 -4.12 9.72 -3.13
N ASP A 64 -3.15 10.61 -3.27
CA ASP A 64 -1.76 10.27 -3.59
C ASP A 64 -1.12 9.46 -2.47
N ALA A 65 -1.39 9.80 -1.20
CA ALA A 65 -0.93 9.04 -0.05
C ALA A 65 -1.52 7.61 -0.02
N TRP A 66 -2.84 7.47 -0.22
CA TRP A 66 -3.52 6.17 -0.25
C TRP A 66 -3.07 5.32 -1.44
N SER A 67 -3.14 5.86 -2.66
CA SER A 67 -2.75 5.15 -3.88
C SER A 67 -1.25 4.85 -3.94
N GLY A 68 -0.41 5.73 -3.38
CA GLY A 68 1.02 5.51 -3.20
C GLY A 68 1.31 4.32 -2.29
N ALA A 69 0.67 4.25 -1.12
CA ALA A 69 0.81 3.12 -0.20
C ALA A 69 0.42 1.78 -0.86
N LEU A 70 -0.66 1.74 -1.64
CA LEU A 70 -1.06 0.53 -2.37
C LEU A 70 -0.04 0.11 -3.44
N ARG A 71 0.54 1.08 -4.16
CA ARG A 71 1.62 0.82 -5.13
C ARG A 71 2.87 0.26 -4.45
N GLU A 72 3.30 0.87 -3.34
CA GLU A 72 4.44 0.40 -2.56
C GLU A 72 4.22 -1.02 -2.02
N ILE A 73 3.03 -1.32 -1.48
CA ILE A 73 2.67 -2.69 -1.05
C ILE A 73 2.82 -3.68 -2.21
N ALA A 74 2.32 -3.34 -3.39
CA ALA A 74 2.39 -4.21 -4.56
C ALA A 74 3.84 -4.42 -5.04
N ASP A 75 4.65 -3.36 -5.07
CA ASP A 75 6.07 -3.41 -5.44
C ASP A 75 6.90 -4.23 -4.45
N ASP A 76 6.69 -4.03 -3.15
CA ASP A 76 7.40 -4.78 -2.12
C ASP A 76 7.00 -6.25 -2.13
N ARG A 77 5.72 -6.58 -2.32
CA ARG A 77 5.26 -7.98 -2.49
C ARG A 77 5.90 -8.66 -3.71
N ARG A 78 5.98 -7.98 -4.85
CA ARG A 78 6.70 -8.49 -6.04
C ARG A 78 8.17 -8.71 -5.74
N THR A 79 8.81 -7.79 -5.02
CA THR A 79 10.22 -7.90 -4.64
C THR A 79 10.47 -9.05 -3.67
N VAL A 80 9.59 -9.25 -2.69
CA VAL A 80 9.61 -10.40 -1.78
C VAL A 80 9.51 -11.71 -2.57
N GLN A 81 8.55 -11.81 -3.51
CA GLN A 81 8.38 -13.03 -4.28
C GLN A 81 9.61 -13.33 -5.16
N ARG A 82 10.12 -12.33 -5.90
CA ARG A 82 11.33 -12.49 -6.72
C ARG A 82 12.54 -12.96 -5.89
N ASN A 83 12.71 -12.43 -4.67
CA ASN A 83 13.81 -12.85 -3.81
C ASN A 83 13.59 -14.24 -3.20
N ARG A 84 12.35 -14.65 -2.92
CA ARG A 84 12.04 -16.03 -2.49
C ARG A 84 12.41 -17.04 -3.58
N ASP A 85 12.05 -16.74 -4.82
CA ASP A 85 12.37 -17.57 -5.98
C ASP A 85 13.90 -17.65 -6.18
N LEU A 86 14.60 -16.51 -6.02
CA LEU A 86 16.06 -16.46 -6.08
C LEU A 86 16.71 -17.31 -4.96
N VAL A 87 16.22 -17.22 -3.72
CA VAL A 87 16.75 -18.05 -2.61
C VAL A 87 16.54 -19.54 -2.88
N ALA A 88 15.39 -19.93 -3.45
CA ALA A 88 15.12 -21.30 -3.83
C ALA A 88 16.09 -21.81 -4.90
N ASP A 89 16.29 -21.05 -5.97
CA ASP A 89 17.25 -21.37 -7.05
C ASP A 89 18.70 -21.47 -6.52
N LEU A 90 19.15 -20.48 -5.75
CA LEU A 90 20.48 -20.50 -5.13
C LEU A 90 20.68 -21.69 -4.20
N THR A 91 19.62 -22.14 -3.52
CA THR A 91 19.69 -23.32 -2.65
C THR A 91 19.96 -24.59 -3.45
N VAL A 92 19.33 -24.76 -4.61
CA VAL A 92 19.55 -25.89 -5.52
C VAL A 92 20.98 -25.84 -6.09
N GLN A 93 21.43 -24.68 -6.57
CA GLN A 93 22.78 -24.51 -7.11
C GLN A 93 23.86 -24.82 -6.08
N ARG A 94 23.70 -24.34 -4.84
CA ARG A 94 24.64 -24.63 -3.74
C ARG A 94 24.68 -26.12 -3.39
N ALA A 95 23.55 -26.82 -3.45
CA ALA A 95 23.53 -28.27 -3.22
C ALA A 95 24.33 -29.02 -4.29
N ALA A 96 24.16 -28.65 -5.57
CA ALA A 96 24.91 -29.22 -6.68
C ALA A 96 26.43 -28.97 -6.57
N LEU A 97 26.85 -27.72 -6.28
CA LEU A 97 28.27 -27.39 -6.13
C LEU A 97 28.90 -28.04 -4.90
N ARG A 98 28.15 -28.23 -3.81
CA ARG A 98 28.63 -29.00 -2.64
C ARG A 98 28.91 -30.45 -2.99
N ALA A 99 28.05 -31.08 -3.78
CA ALA A 99 28.28 -32.45 -4.24
C ALA A 99 29.57 -32.54 -5.09
N GLN A 100 29.76 -31.60 -6.03
CA GLN A 100 31.00 -31.53 -6.82
C GLN A 100 32.24 -31.31 -5.94
N LEU A 101 32.15 -30.44 -4.94
CA LEU A 101 33.24 -30.18 -4.01
C LEU A 101 33.65 -31.46 -3.24
N GLU A 102 32.67 -32.25 -2.78
CA GLU A 102 32.94 -33.52 -2.10
C GLU A 102 33.57 -34.55 -3.05
N ASP A 103 33.12 -34.63 -4.30
CA ASP A 103 33.73 -35.49 -5.33
C ASP A 103 35.20 -35.10 -5.60
N ARG A 104 35.49 -33.80 -5.74
CA ARG A 104 36.87 -33.31 -5.94
C ARG A 104 37.76 -33.58 -4.73
N ARG A 105 37.23 -33.43 -3.51
CA ARG A 105 37.94 -33.78 -2.26
C ARG A 105 38.23 -35.27 -2.17
N ALA A 106 37.30 -36.12 -2.61
CA ALA A 106 37.50 -37.57 -2.65
C ALA A 106 38.60 -37.96 -3.64
N LEU A 107 38.59 -37.37 -4.84
CA LEU A 107 39.65 -37.56 -5.83
C LEU A 107 41.02 -37.08 -5.32
N LEU A 108 41.08 -35.93 -4.64
CA LEU A 108 42.32 -35.40 -4.06
C LEU A 108 42.94 -36.40 -3.07
N ARG A 109 42.13 -36.92 -2.13
CA ARG A 109 42.58 -37.94 -1.17
C ARG A 109 43.11 -39.20 -1.85
N GLY A 110 42.48 -39.62 -2.96
CA GLY A 110 42.94 -40.75 -3.76
C GLY A 110 44.31 -40.50 -4.39
N VAL A 111 44.52 -39.32 -4.98
CA VAL A 111 45.80 -38.92 -5.58
C VAL A 111 46.90 -38.79 -4.53
N GLU A 112 46.60 -38.23 -3.35
CA GLU A 112 47.52 -38.17 -2.21
C GLU A 112 47.95 -39.56 -1.75
N PHE A 113 46.99 -40.49 -1.61
CA PHE A 113 47.27 -41.89 -1.26
C PHE A 113 48.16 -42.59 -2.29
N ASP A 114 47.89 -42.41 -3.58
CA ASP A 114 48.71 -42.98 -4.66
C ASP A 114 50.15 -42.41 -4.65
N LEU A 115 50.31 -41.10 -4.37
CA LEU A 115 51.60 -40.45 -4.23
C LEU A 115 52.42 -41.01 -3.06
N ASP A 116 51.77 -41.26 -1.91
CA ASP A 116 52.40 -41.86 -0.74
C ASP A 116 52.84 -43.31 -1.02
N GLY A 117 51.97 -44.09 -1.66
CA GLY A 117 52.29 -45.46 -2.09
C GLY A 117 53.50 -45.51 -3.05
N LEU A 118 53.56 -44.59 -4.02
CA LEU A 118 54.71 -44.44 -4.92
C LEU A 118 56.00 -44.05 -4.18
N GLY A 119 55.90 -43.20 -3.15
CA GLY A 119 57.04 -42.84 -2.29
C GLY A 119 57.63 -44.04 -1.55
N ILE A 120 56.76 -44.89 -1.00
CA ILE A 120 57.15 -46.14 -0.34
C ILE A 120 57.81 -47.10 -1.34
N ALA A 121 57.19 -47.32 -2.50
CA ALA A 121 57.72 -48.21 -3.54
C ALA A 121 59.11 -47.76 -4.04
N MET A 122 59.29 -46.47 -4.30
CA MET A 122 60.61 -45.93 -4.67
C MET A 122 61.65 -46.10 -3.56
N SER A 123 61.26 -45.93 -2.28
CA SER A 123 62.15 -46.13 -1.14
C SER A 123 62.61 -47.59 -1.04
N GLN A 124 61.69 -48.54 -1.23
CA GLN A 124 62.02 -49.98 -1.28
C GLN A 124 62.97 -50.30 -2.44
N LEU A 125 62.78 -49.70 -3.62
CA LEU A 125 63.67 -49.87 -4.77
C LEU A 125 65.10 -49.40 -4.45
N VAL A 126 65.24 -48.24 -3.79
CA VAL A 126 66.54 -47.69 -3.35
C VAL A 126 67.21 -48.60 -2.32
N VAL A 127 66.47 -49.10 -1.34
CA VAL A 127 67.00 -50.06 -0.35
C VAL A 127 67.47 -51.33 -1.04
N ALA A 128 66.67 -51.91 -1.95
CA ALA A 128 67.02 -53.11 -2.70
C ALA A 128 68.29 -52.92 -3.56
N SER A 129 68.41 -51.77 -4.22
CA SER A 129 69.60 -51.35 -4.99
C SER A 129 70.86 -51.31 -4.12
N TYR A 130 70.76 -50.69 -2.94
CA TYR A 130 71.85 -50.58 -1.98
C TYR A 130 72.28 -51.95 -1.43
N THR A 131 71.33 -52.79 -1.01
CA THR A 131 71.61 -54.12 -0.46
C THR A 131 72.25 -55.09 -1.47
N ARG A 132 72.05 -54.89 -2.77
CA ARG A 132 72.66 -55.69 -3.85
C ARG A 132 74.05 -55.19 -4.29
N GLY A 133 74.62 -54.21 -3.59
CA GLY A 133 76.02 -53.79 -3.76
C GLY A 133 76.23 -52.35 -4.23
N GLY A 134 75.18 -51.60 -4.57
CA GLY A 134 75.29 -50.20 -5.02
C GLY A 134 76.31 -49.94 -6.16
N PRO A 135 76.53 -48.68 -6.57
CA PRO A 135 77.54 -48.33 -7.58
C PRO A 135 79.00 -48.58 -7.13
N ILE A 136 79.23 -49.07 -5.91
CA ILE A 136 80.56 -49.18 -5.28
C ILE A 136 81.00 -50.66 -5.12
N GLY A 137 80.11 -51.63 -5.34
CA GLY A 137 80.44 -53.07 -5.37
C GLY A 137 81.11 -53.55 -6.66
N ASP A 138 81.30 -52.66 -7.65
CA ASP A 138 81.69 -52.98 -9.02
C ASP A 138 83.07 -53.63 -9.21
N VAL A 139 83.94 -53.63 -8.19
CA VAL A 139 85.32 -54.13 -8.35
C VAL A 139 85.44 -55.64 -8.11
N ALA A 140 84.48 -56.29 -7.43
CA ALA A 140 84.57 -57.72 -7.09
C ALA A 140 83.93 -58.68 -8.11
N ALA A 141 83.07 -58.18 -9.01
CA ALA A 141 82.27 -59.00 -9.93
C ALA A 141 82.85 -59.14 -11.35
N MET A 142 84.01 -58.54 -11.63
CA MET A 142 84.57 -58.42 -12.99
C MET A 142 85.17 -59.73 -13.54
N PHE A 143 85.09 -60.86 -12.82
CA PHE A 143 85.77 -62.11 -13.16
C PHE A 143 84.85 -63.33 -13.43
N ASP A 144 83.53 -63.17 -13.50
CA ASP A 144 82.60 -64.24 -13.94
C ASP A 144 81.67 -63.76 -15.07
N VAL A 145 81.91 -64.27 -16.29
CA VAL A 145 81.31 -63.78 -17.54
C VAL A 145 79.82 -64.17 -17.66
N GLY A 146 79.34 -65.15 -16.90
CA GLY A 146 77.91 -65.51 -16.85
C GLY A 146 77.05 -64.52 -16.04
N ASP A 147 77.61 -63.97 -14.96
CA ASP A 147 76.91 -63.12 -13.97
C ASP A 147 76.77 -61.64 -14.43
N VAL A 148 77.60 -61.21 -15.40
CA VAL A 148 77.60 -59.83 -15.94
C VAL A 148 76.32 -59.53 -16.73
N THR A 149 75.82 -60.48 -17.52
CA THR A 149 74.62 -60.29 -18.37
C THR A 149 73.34 -60.16 -17.54
N ASP A 150 73.19 -60.99 -16.50
CA ASP A 150 72.05 -60.94 -15.59
C ASP A 150 72.07 -59.68 -14.71
N LYS A 151 73.25 -59.22 -14.28
CA LYS A 151 73.40 -57.93 -13.57
C LYS A 151 73.06 -56.72 -14.43
N LEU A 152 73.52 -56.67 -15.68
CA LEU A 152 73.18 -55.60 -16.64
C LEU A 152 71.66 -55.57 -16.92
N TYR A 153 71.04 -56.74 -17.06
CA TYR A 153 69.59 -56.86 -17.25
C TYR A 153 68.83 -56.35 -16.02
N ALA A 154 69.23 -56.74 -14.81
CA ALA A 154 68.64 -56.27 -13.56
C ALA A 154 68.79 -54.75 -13.37
N GLN A 155 69.93 -54.17 -13.73
CA GLN A 155 70.18 -52.72 -13.68
C GLN A 155 69.32 -51.94 -14.68
N MET A 156 69.14 -52.44 -15.90
CA MET A 156 68.23 -51.83 -16.88
C MET A 156 66.79 -51.86 -16.41
N LEU A 157 66.33 -53.00 -15.90
CA LEU A 157 64.97 -53.16 -15.38
C LEU A 157 64.70 -52.19 -14.21
N GLU A 158 65.66 -52.05 -13.29
CA GLU A 158 65.56 -51.11 -12.16
C GLU A 158 65.50 -49.65 -12.64
N ARG A 159 66.26 -49.31 -13.68
CA ARG A 159 66.24 -47.97 -14.29
C ARG A 159 64.91 -47.67 -14.95
N ASP A 160 64.31 -48.63 -15.65
CA ASP A 160 63.02 -48.46 -16.32
C ASP A 160 61.87 -48.36 -15.32
N VAL A 161 61.85 -49.22 -14.31
CA VAL A 161 60.87 -49.14 -13.20
C VAL A 161 60.98 -47.80 -12.47
N ARG A 162 62.20 -47.33 -12.18
CA ARG A 162 62.43 -46.01 -11.59
C ARG A 162 61.92 -44.88 -12.49
N ASN A 163 62.21 -44.93 -13.79
CA ASN A 163 61.76 -43.91 -14.74
C ASN A 163 60.22 -43.89 -14.87
N ASP A 164 59.57 -45.05 -14.86
CA ASP A 164 58.11 -45.16 -14.86
C ASP A 164 57.49 -44.53 -13.61
N HIS A 165 58.02 -44.87 -12.42
CA HIS A 165 57.59 -44.27 -11.16
C HIS A 165 57.76 -42.75 -11.14
N LEU A 166 58.86 -42.22 -11.70
CA LEU A 166 59.08 -40.78 -11.81
C LEU A 166 58.04 -40.10 -12.72
N ARG A 167 57.73 -40.69 -13.89
CA ARG A 167 56.69 -40.17 -14.79
C ARG A 167 55.31 -40.22 -14.15
N ARG A 168 55.00 -41.30 -13.43
CA ARG A 168 53.71 -41.43 -12.75
C ARG A 168 53.58 -40.43 -11.60
N ARG A 169 54.65 -40.22 -10.83
CA ARG A 169 54.71 -39.20 -9.78
C ARG A 169 54.53 -37.79 -10.34
N SER A 170 55.17 -37.45 -11.47
CA SER A 170 54.98 -36.13 -12.10
C SER A 170 53.55 -35.92 -12.57
N SER A 171 52.93 -36.96 -13.17
CA SER A 171 51.53 -36.92 -13.59
C SER A 171 50.57 -36.70 -12.41
N LEU A 172 50.73 -37.47 -11.33
CA LEU A 172 49.91 -37.33 -10.12
C LEU A 172 50.08 -35.97 -9.44
N ARG A 173 51.29 -35.39 -9.42
CA ARG A 173 51.50 -34.03 -8.88
C ARG A 173 50.74 -32.96 -9.67
N LEU A 174 50.73 -33.06 -11.00
CA LEU A 174 49.93 -32.15 -11.84
C LEU A 174 48.43 -32.29 -11.55
N GLN A 175 47.95 -33.53 -11.35
CA GLN A 175 46.56 -33.77 -10.96
C GLN A 175 46.24 -33.22 -9.56
N LEU A 176 47.15 -33.37 -8.59
CA LEU A 176 47.03 -32.80 -7.25
C LEU A 176 46.86 -31.27 -7.32
N ASP A 177 47.77 -30.58 -8.02
CA ASP A 177 47.74 -29.12 -8.16
C ASP A 177 46.44 -28.65 -8.83
N GLN A 178 45.95 -29.39 -9.83
CA GLN A 178 44.68 -29.09 -10.48
C GLN A 178 43.49 -29.26 -9.53
N LEU A 179 43.41 -30.37 -8.81
CA LEU A 179 42.32 -30.63 -7.87
C LEU A 179 42.29 -29.61 -6.72
N GLN A 180 43.46 -29.17 -6.24
CA GLN A 180 43.54 -28.11 -5.24
C GLN A 180 43.00 -26.77 -5.75
N ARG A 181 43.30 -26.43 -7.02
CA ARG A 181 42.71 -25.24 -7.68
C ARG A 181 41.20 -25.37 -7.83
N ASP A 182 40.71 -26.50 -8.35
CA ASP A 182 39.28 -26.76 -8.53
C ASP A 182 38.52 -26.67 -7.19
N ILE A 183 39.06 -27.26 -6.12
CA ILE A 183 38.48 -27.20 -4.77
C ILE A 183 38.40 -25.75 -4.26
N SER A 184 39.46 -24.97 -4.48
CA SER A 184 39.51 -23.56 -4.07
C SER A 184 38.47 -22.73 -4.83
N GLU A 185 38.35 -22.92 -6.14
CA GLU A 185 37.37 -22.24 -6.99
C GLU A 185 35.92 -22.59 -6.62
N LEU A 186 35.62 -23.87 -6.40
CA LEU A 186 34.30 -24.32 -5.94
C LEU A 186 33.96 -23.75 -4.56
N THR A 187 34.93 -23.70 -3.65
CA THR A 187 34.74 -23.13 -2.31
C THR A 187 34.43 -21.64 -2.36
N ASN A 188 35.14 -20.89 -3.21
CA ASN A 188 34.89 -19.45 -3.41
C ASN A 188 33.48 -19.22 -3.99
N THR A 189 33.13 -19.95 -5.06
CA THR A 189 31.80 -19.87 -5.68
C THR A 189 30.69 -20.18 -4.68
N LEU A 190 30.87 -21.19 -3.81
CA LEU A 190 29.90 -21.51 -2.75
C LEU A 190 29.72 -20.37 -1.73
N GLY A 191 30.80 -19.63 -1.43
CA GLY A 191 30.77 -18.43 -0.61
C GLY A 191 29.95 -17.32 -1.27
N GLU A 192 30.23 -17.02 -2.53
CA GLU A 192 29.49 -16.00 -3.29
C GLU A 192 27.99 -16.30 -3.39
N LEU A 193 27.62 -17.56 -3.65
CA LEU A 193 26.20 -17.96 -3.66
C LEU A 193 25.56 -17.86 -2.27
N ALA A 194 26.33 -18.09 -1.19
CA ALA A 194 25.84 -17.93 0.17
C ALA A 194 25.56 -16.46 0.49
N ASP A 195 26.46 -15.55 0.11
CA ASP A 195 26.32 -14.11 0.33
C ASP A 195 25.14 -13.52 -0.45
N ARG A 196 24.96 -13.98 -1.71
CA ARG A 196 23.79 -13.64 -2.53
C ARG A 196 22.48 -14.12 -1.89
N ALA A 197 22.45 -15.36 -1.39
CA ALA A 197 21.28 -15.90 -0.72
C ALA A 197 20.96 -15.15 0.58
N PHE A 198 21.99 -14.78 1.36
CA PHE A 198 21.84 -13.99 2.57
C PHE A 198 21.28 -12.59 2.26
N THR A 199 21.82 -11.90 1.24
CA THR A 199 21.34 -10.59 0.80
C THR A 199 19.87 -10.65 0.35
N ALA A 200 19.50 -11.69 -0.41
CA ALA A 200 18.12 -11.90 -0.81
C ALA A 200 17.20 -12.17 0.40
N ALA A 201 17.64 -12.99 1.36
CA ALA A 201 16.89 -13.29 2.58
C ALA A 201 16.64 -12.03 3.45
N THR A 202 17.65 -11.20 3.66
CA THR A 202 17.48 -9.92 4.39
C THR A 202 16.57 -8.94 3.67
N THR A 203 16.56 -8.95 2.33
CA THR A 203 15.62 -8.16 1.52
C THR A 203 14.18 -8.66 1.69
N ILE A 204 13.98 -9.98 1.75
CA ILE A 204 12.65 -10.57 2.02
C ILE A 204 12.13 -10.09 3.38
N GLU A 205 12.94 -10.18 4.43
CA GLU A 205 12.54 -9.79 5.79
C GLU A 205 12.14 -8.31 5.84
N ARG A 206 13.03 -7.42 5.40
CA ARG A 206 12.80 -5.97 5.37
C ARG A 206 11.55 -5.58 4.59
N ASN A 207 11.36 -6.13 3.39
CA ASN A 207 10.20 -5.79 2.57
C ASN A 207 8.92 -6.43 3.11
N THR A 208 9.00 -7.58 3.80
CA THR A 208 7.84 -8.17 4.48
C THR A 208 7.37 -7.29 5.63
N GLU A 209 8.31 -6.75 6.42
CA GLU A 209 7.99 -5.78 7.49
C GLU A 209 7.39 -4.49 6.94
N ARG A 210 7.98 -3.91 5.88
CA ARG A 210 7.43 -2.72 5.21
C ARG A 210 6.02 -2.96 4.67
N VAL A 211 5.75 -4.11 4.07
CA VAL A 211 4.40 -4.49 3.64
C VAL A 211 3.43 -4.54 4.82
N ALA A 212 3.83 -5.14 5.94
CA ALA A 212 2.98 -5.21 7.14
C ALA A 212 2.66 -3.81 7.69
N GLU A 213 3.65 -2.92 7.76
CA GLU A 213 3.46 -1.53 8.18
C GLU A 213 2.51 -0.76 7.24
N LEU A 214 2.76 -0.83 5.93
CA LEU A 214 1.92 -0.14 4.94
C LEU A 214 0.49 -0.66 4.97
N VAL A 215 0.28 -1.99 5.03
CA VAL A 215 -1.04 -2.60 5.14
C VAL A 215 -1.77 -2.12 6.39
N ALA A 216 -1.08 -2.00 7.54
CA ALA A 216 -1.66 -1.47 8.76
C ALA A 216 -2.06 0.02 8.64
N ARG A 217 -1.39 0.80 7.79
CA ARG A 217 -1.69 2.21 7.53
C ARG A 217 -2.88 2.42 6.58
N VAL A 218 -3.14 1.49 5.65
CA VAL A 218 -4.19 1.64 4.61
C VAL A 218 -5.54 2.08 5.18
N PRO A 219 -6.11 1.48 6.25
CA PRO A 219 -7.41 1.91 6.79
C PRO A 219 -7.45 3.39 7.22
N SER A 220 -6.35 3.89 7.79
CA SER A 220 -6.25 5.30 8.18
C SER A 220 -6.15 6.23 6.98
N LEU A 221 -5.47 5.80 5.91
CA LEU A 221 -5.38 6.55 4.65
C LEU A 221 -6.73 6.58 3.93
N GLU A 222 -7.47 5.47 3.95
CA GLU A 222 -8.84 5.41 3.42
C GLU A 222 -9.78 6.35 4.17
N ALA A 223 -9.70 6.38 5.50
CA ALA A 223 -10.48 7.31 6.32
C ALA A 223 -10.14 8.77 5.98
N ALA A 224 -8.85 9.12 5.91
CA ALA A 224 -8.40 10.46 5.53
C ALA A 224 -8.86 10.86 4.13
N LEU A 225 -8.81 9.94 3.16
CA LEU A 225 -9.30 10.17 1.80
C LEU A 225 -10.81 10.43 1.76
N ARG A 226 -11.60 9.66 2.51
CA ARG A 226 -13.06 9.86 2.63
C ARG A 226 -13.39 11.21 3.26
N ASP A 227 -12.68 11.59 4.32
CA ASP A 227 -12.86 12.89 4.99
C ASP A 227 -12.47 14.06 4.08
N ALA A 228 -11.32 13.99 3.43
CA ALA A 228 -10.88 15.00 2.49
C ALA A 228 -11.89 15.15 1.33
N ARG A 229 -12.45 14.03 0.84
CA ARG A 229 -13.49 14.01 -0.19
C ARG A 229 -14.76 14.73 0.23
N MET A 230 -15.23 14.57 1.47
CA MET A 230 -16.43 15.26 1.97
C MET A 230 -16.28 16.79 1.92
N THR A 231 -15.09 17.29 2.22
CA THR A 231 -14.80 18.73 2.25
C THR A 231 -14.39 19.32 0.90
N ALA A 232 -14.11 18.47 -0.09
CA ALA A 232 -13.70 18.88 -1.43
C ALA A 232 -14.86 19.49 -2.22
N LEU A 233 -14.54 20.36 -3.18
CA LEU A 233 -15.53 20.99 -4.06
C LEU A 233 -15.91 20.02 -5.17
N ILE A 234 -17.18 20.01 -5.56
CA ILE A 234 -17.61 19.33 -6.79
C ILE A 234 -17.00 20.08 -7.98
N VAL A 235 -16.34 19.36 -8.88
CA VAL A 235 -15.59 19.92 -10.02
C VAL A 235 -16.46 20.91 -10.81
N GLY A 236 -15.93 22.11 -11.05
CA GLY A 236 -16.62 23.15 -11.82
C GLY A 236 -17.73 23.88 -11.04
N THR A 237 -17.79 23.68 -9.73
CA THR A 237 -18.78 24.32 -8.85
C THR A 237 -18.10 24.93 -7.62
N ASP A 238 -18.89 25.70 -6.88
CA ASP A 238 -18.52 26.24 -5.57
C ASP A 238 -19.08 25.42 -4.40
N LEU A 239 -19.64 24.24 -4.68
CA LEU A 239 -20.32 23.39 -3.69
C LEU A 239 -19.35 22.39 -3.06
N PRO A 240 -19.10 22.45 -1.74
CA PRO A 240 -18.50 21.34 -1.01
C PRO A 240 -19.43 20.13 -1.03
N LEU A 241 -18.87 18.92 -1.16
CA LEU A 241 -19.67 17.69 -1.21
C LEU A 241 -20.54 17.49 0.04
N VAL A 242 -20.01 17.82 1.22
CA VAL A 242 -20.73 17.76 2.51
C VAL A 242 -21.95 18.68 2.54
N ALA A 243 -21.89 19.86 1.90
CA ALA A 243 -23.03 20.76 1.83
C ALA A 243 -24.14 20.20 0.92
N VAL A 244 -23.76 19.61 -0.23
CA VAL A 244 -24.73 18.97 -1.12
C VAL A 244 -25.40 17.78 -0.45
N ASP A 245 -24.65 16.95 0.29
CA ASP A 245 -25.22 15.85 1.07
C ASP A 245 -26.26 16.37 2.08
N ALA A 246 -25.94 17.44 2.80
CA ALA A 246 -26.89 18.08 3.73
C ALA A 246 -28.17 18.58 3.05
N TYR A 247 -28.05 19.29 1.92
CA TYR A 247 -29.21 19.80 1.18
C TYR A 247 -30.07 18.67 0.60
N VAL A 248 -29.46 17.63 0.03
CA VAL A 248 -30.16 16.48 -0.53
C VAL A 248 -30.90 15.70 0.56
N ARG A 249 -30.27 15.47 1.72
CA ARG A 249 -30.91 14.81 2.87
C ARG A 249 -32.06 15.63 3.44
N ALA A 250 -31.88 16.94 3.58
CA ALA A 250 -32.94 17.84 4.03
C ALA A 250 -34.14 17.81 3.07
N ALA A 251 -33.91 17.92 1.76
CA ALA A 251 -34.97 17.81 0.76
C ALA A 251 -35.67 16.45 0.79
N ALA A 252 -34.92 15.35 0.90
CA ALA A 252 -35.48 14.00 1.00
C ALA A 252 -36.35 13.82 2.26
N LYS A 253 -35.90 14.34 3.41
CA LYS A 253 -36.66 14.32 4.66
C LYS A 253 -37.97 15.11 4.53
N LEU A 254 -37.93 16.29 3.92
CA LEU A 254 -39.14 17.10 3.68
C LEU A 254 -40.04 16.50 2.60
N ALA A 255 -39.50 15.78 1.61
CA ALA A 255 -40.31 15.06 0.63
C ALA A 255 -41.12 13.93 1.31
N ALA A 256 -40.56 13.28 2.33
CA ALA A 256 -41.25 12.26 3.12
C ALA A 256 -42.27 12.86 4.11
N GLU A 257 -41.91 13.95 4.79
CA GLU A 257 -42.76 14.56 5.84
C GLU A 257 -43.83 15.52 5.27
N LYS A 258 -43.53 16.24 4.19
CA LYS A 258 -44.36 17.30 3.58
C LYS A 258 -44.28 17.25 2.04
N PRO A 259 -44.73 16.16 1.39
CA PRO A 259 -44.62 15.99 -0.06
C PRO A 259 -45.24 17.13 -0.88
N GLN A 260 -46.30 17.76 -0.38
CA GLN A 260 -46.98 18.90 -1.00
C GLN A 260 -46.09 20.15 -1.11
N CYS A 261 -45.00 20.25 -0.35
CA CYS A 261 -44.06 21.35 -0.45
C CYS A 261 -43.27 21.30 -1.77
N SER A 262 -43.06 20.11 -2.34
CA SER A 262 -42.28 19.94 -3.59
C SER A 262 -40.88 20.58 -3.52
N LEU A 263 -40.19 20.42 -2.40
CA LEU A 263 -38.88 21.02 -2.16
C LEU A 263 -37.77 20.30 -2.95
N ASP A 264 -37.11 21.04 -3.82
CA ASP A 264 -35.88 20.62 -4.50
C ASP A 264 -34.65 21.06 -3.70
N TRP A 265 -33.63 20.21 -3.58
CA TRP A 265 -32.42 20.52 -2.80
C TRP A 265 -31.69 21.80 -3.28
N THR A 266 -31.80 22.14 -4.57
CA THR A 266 -31.19 23.35 -5.15
C THR A 266 -31.78 24.63 -4.57
N ILE A 267 -33.02 24.59 -4.06
CA ILE A 267 -33.65 25.71 -3.35
C ILE A 267 -32.92 25.97 -2.03
N ILE A 268 -32.55 24.91 -1.30
CA ILE A 268 -31.79 25.02 -0.06
C ILE A 268 -30.35 25.45 -0.37
N ALA A 269 -29.74 24.88 -1.41
CA ALA A 269 -28.40 25.26 -1.84
C ALA A 269 -28.31 26.75 -2.22
N ALA A 270 -29.31 27.31 -2.89
CA ALA A 270 -29.35 28.72 -3.24
C ALA A 270 -29.32 29.63 -1.99
N ILE A 271 -30.03 29.26 -0.93
CA ILE A 271 -29.98 29.97 0.36
C ILE A 271 -28.56 29.85 0.93
N GLY A 272 -28.02 28.63 1.07
CA GLY A 272 -26.68 28.43 1.63
C GLY A 272 -25.57 29.16 0.86
N ARG A 273 -25.72 29.33 -0.47
CA ARG A 273 -24.79 30.13 -1.28
C ARG A 273 -24.80 31.58 -0.86
N ILE A 274 -25.99 32.17 -0.78
CA ILE A 274 -26.14 33.61 -0.50
C ILE A 274 -25.73 33.91 0.95
N GLU A 275 -26.13 33.05 1.89
CA GLU A 275 -25.92 33.28 3.32
C GLU A 275 -24.46 33.11 3.76
N SER A 276 -23.76 32.11 3.22
CA SER A 276 -22.41 31.80 3.73
C SER A 276 -21.46 31.18 2.71
N ARG A 277 -21.78 31.22 1.41
CA ARG A 277 -21.05 30.47 0.38
C ARG A 277 -20.90 28.98 0.77
N HIS A 278 -22.01 28.38 1.21
CA HIS A 278 -22.08 27.00 1.68
C HIS A 278 -21.17 26.70 2.88
N GLY A 279 -21.11 27.62 3.84
CA GLY A 279 -20.27 27.51 5.05
C GLY A 279 -18.82 27.95 4.85
N ASN A 280 -18.50 28.60 3.72
CA ASN A 280 -17.18 29.13 3.40
C ASN A 280 -17.16 30.67 3.43
N ILE A 281 -17.25 31.23 4.63
CA ILE A 281 -17.24 32.69 4.84
C ILE A 281 -16.51 33.04 6.13
N ASN A 282 -15.90 34.22 6.19
CA ASN A 282 -15.20 34.74 7.38
C ASN A 282 -14.11 33.79 7.94
N GLY A 283 -13.44 33.04 7.05
CA GLY A 283 -12.41 32.07 7.42
C GLY A 283 -12.95 30.71 7.88
N ALA A 284 -14.27 30.54 7.98
CA ALA A 284 -14.87 29.24 8.23
C ALA A 284 -14.87 28.37 6.96
N THR A 285 -14.81 27.07 7.17
CA THR A 285 -15.06 26.02 6.19
C THR A 285 -15.85 24.90 6.87
N LEU A 286 -16.44 23.98 6.11
CA LEU A 286 -17.14 22.84 6.69
C LEU A 286 -16.18 21.68 6.95
N ARG A 287 -16.33 21.04 8.10
CA ARG A 287 -15.70 19.76 8.45
C ARG A 287 -16.43 18.60 7.78
N PRO A 288 -15.83 17.39 7.73
CA PRO A 288 -16.50 16.20 7.18
C PRO A 288 -17.82 15.84 7.87
N ASP A 289 -17.96 16.20 9.15
CA ASP A 289 -19.17 16.02 9.97
C ASP A 289 -20.24 17.11 9.74
N GLY A 290 -19.96 18.07 8.85
CA GLY A 290 -20.85 19.18 8.51
C GLY A 290 -20.75 20.39 9.42
N ARG A 291 -19.99 20.33 10.51
CA ARG A 291 -19.82 21.49 11.41
C ARG A 291 -18.85 22.51 10.83
N ALA A 292 -19.16 23.79 10.97
CA ALA A 292 -18.22 24.86 10.61
C ALA A 292 -16.95 24.80 11.49
N THR A 293 -15.78 24.98 10.88
CA THR A 293 -14.46 24.97 11.57
C THR A 293 -14.30 26.15 12.53
N VAL A 294 -14.91 27.28 12.19
CA VAL A 294 -15.01 28.48 13.01
C VAL A 294 -16.48 28.86 13.05
N ARG A 295 -16.97 29.37 14.20
CA ARG A 295 -18.35 29.84 14.32
C ARG A 295 -18.62 30.91 13.28
N ILE A 296 -19.63 30.70 12.44
CA ILE A 296 -20.13 31.68 11.50
C ILE A 296 -21.15 32.53 12.25
N ILE A 297 -20.78 33.78 12.53
CA ILE A 297 -21.66 34.78 13.14
C ILE A 297 -21.72 35.98 12.18
N GLY A 298 -22.94 36.34 11.77
CA GLY A 298 -23.24 37.45 10.87
C GLY A 298 -23.01 38.81 11.54
N ILE A 299 -23.19 39.91 10.82
CA ILE A 299 -23.02 41.26 11.39
C ILE A 299 -24.08 41.54 12.48
N ALA A 300 -23.79 42.52 13.35
CA ALA A 300 -24.78 43.02 14.30
C ALA A 300 -25.95 43.67 13.56
N LEU A 301 -27.17 43.26 13.86
CA LEU A 301 -28.40 43.73 13.23
C LEU A 301 -28.91 44.96 13.98
N THR A 302 -28.27 46.09 13.69
CA THR A 302 -28.42 47.38 14.41
C THR A 302 -29.40 48.34 13.73
N GLY A 303 -30.06 47.95 12.63
CA GLY A 303 -30.84 48.88 11.80
C GLY A 303 -30.01 49.68 10.80
N GLY A 304 -28.67 49.65 10.91
CA GLY A 304 -27.73 50.22 9.95
C GLY A 304 -27.44 49.29 8.76
N ASN A 305 -26.88 49.83 7.67
CA ASN A 305 -26.48 49.07 6.47
C ASN A 305 -27.59 48.20 5.84
N GLY A 306 -28.85 48.59 5.98
CA GLY A 306 -29.99 47.85 5.42
C GLY A 306 -30.39 46.61 6.21
N THR A 307 -29.88 46.45 7.44
CA THR A 307 -30.32 45.39 8.38
C THR A 307 -31.54 45.84 9.18
N ALA A 308 -32.33 44.90 9.69
CA ALA A 308 -33.33 45.19 10.71
C ALA A 308 -32.66 45.37 12.08
N ILE A 309 -33.34 46.00 13.04
CA ILE A 309 -32.97 45.89 14.46
C ILE A 309 -33.58 44.59 14.98
N VAL A 310 -32.75 43.69 15.52
CA VAL A 310 -33.21 42.44 16.14
C VAL A 310 -32.72 42.40 17.59
N PRO A 311 -33.59 42.63 18.57
CA PRO A 311 -33.24 42.49 20.00
C PRO A 311 -32.80 41.07 20.32
N ASP A 312 -31.93 40.91 21.33
CA ASP A 312 -31.57 39.59 21.88
C ASP A 312 -32.82 38.77 22.26
N THR A 313 -32.78 37.48 21.98
CA THR A 313 -33.85 36.54 22.31
C THR A 313 -33.40 35.32 23.10
N ASP A 314 -32.12 35.21 23.42
CA ASP A 314 -31.56 34.02 24.06
C ASP A 314 -30.42 34.29 25.05
N ASP A 315 -30.32 35.53 25.56
CA ASP A 315 -29.28 35.99 26.48
C ASP A 315 -27.86 35.71 25.93
N GLY A 316 -27.69 35.77 24.60
CA GLY A 316 -26.44 35.52 23.88
C GLY A 316 -26.01 34.05 23.81
N SER A 317 -26.89 33.08 24.08
CA SER A 317 -26.51 31.66 24.15
C SER A 317 -26.06 31.06 22.82
N ILE A 318 -26.64 31.49 21.69
CA ILE A 318 -26.45 30.94 20.35
C ILE A 318 -25.45 31.74 19.52
N ASP A 319 -25.40 33.06 19.68
CA ASP A 319 -24.54 33.96 18.89
C ASP A 319 -23.44 34.65 19.70
N GLY A 320 -23.55 34.66 21.03
CA GLY A 320 -22.61 35.30 21.94
C GLY A 320 -22.87 36.78 22.21
N ASP A 321 -24.01 37.34 21.79
CA ASP A 321 -24.37 38.75 21.96
C ASP A 321 -25.64 38.88 22.82
N ALA A 322 -25.52 39.44 24.02
CA ALA A 322 -26.63 39.58 24.96
C ALA A 322 -27.42 40.89 24.80
N GLU A 323 -27.13 41.69 23.76
CA GLU A 323 -27.84 42.93 23.47
C GLU A 323 -28.67 42.82 22.18
N LEU A 324 -28.10 42.22 21.13
CA LEU A 324 -28.73 42.09 19.81
C LEU A 324 -28.47 40.71 19.21
N ASP A 325 -29.54 40.10 18.70
CA ASP A 325 -29.46 38.85 17.94
C ASP A 325 -28.72 39.05 16.60
N ARG A 326 -27.86 38.09 16.26
CA ARG A 326 -27.06 38.02 15.03
C ARG A 326 -27.38 36.73 14.28
N ALA A 327 -27.21 36.77 12.97
CA ALA A 327 -27.39 35.58 12.14
C ALA A 327 -26.31 34.52 12.41
N VAL A 328 -26.68 33.26 12.59
CA VAL A 328 -25.78 32.19 13.04
C VAL A 328 -25.72 31.04 12.05
N GLY A 329 -24.49 30.56 11.84
CA GLY A 329 -24.22 29.32 11.12
C GLY A 329 -24.30 29.43 9.60
N PRO A 330 -24.12 28.30 8.89
CA PRO A 330 -24.07 28.28 7.44
C PRO A 330 -25.35 28.75 6.74
N MET A 331 -26.50 28.70 7.41
CA MET A 331 -27.80 29.16 6.87
C MET A 331 -28.29 30.46 7.52
N GLN A 332 -27.41 31.12 8.29
CA GLN A 332 -27.60 32.46 8.86
C GLN A 332 -28.94 32.65 9.59
N PHE A 333 -29.26 31.71 10.48
CA PHE A 333 -30.48 31.79 11.29
C PHE A 333 -30.36 32.84 12.41
N ILE A 334 -31.40 33.64 12.61
CA ILE A 334 -31.58 34.42 13.84
C ILE A 334 -31.95 33.46 14.99
N PRO A 335 -31.42 33.65 16.23
CA PRO A 335 -31.71 32.80 17.39
C PRO A 335 -33.21 32.50 17.60
N SER A 336 -34.07 33.52 17.52
CA SER A 336 -35.53 33.33 17.61
C SER A 336 -36.11 32.43 16.51
N THR A 337 -35.65 32.57 15.26
CA THR A 337 -36.06 31.68 14.16
C THR A 337 -35.50 30.26 14.38
N TRP A 338 -34.25 30.14 14.79
CA TRP A 338 -33.65 28.85 15.13
C TRP A 338 -34.46 28.14 16.23
N ALA A 339 -34.92 28.88 17.24
CA ALA A 339 -35.72 28.32 18.33
C ALA A 339 -37.00 27.61 17.84
N ILE A 340 -37.58 28.07 16.73
CA ILE A 340 -38.81 27.50 16.14
C ILE A 340 -38.51 26.36 15.17
N TYR A 341 -37.44 26.48 14.37
CA TYR A 341 -37.20 25.61 13.21
C TYR A 341 -36.04 24.63 13.36
N ARG A 342 -35.25 24.71 14.45
CA ARG A 342 -34.10 23.82 14.69
C ARG A 342 -34.51 22.35 14.61
N ARG A 343 -33.70 21.54 13.94
CA ARG A 343 -33.90 20.09 13.83
C ARG A 343 -32.57 19.38 13.64
N ASP A 344 -32.49 18.18 14.18
CA ASP A 344 -31.35 17.28 14.01
C ASP A 344 -31.39 16.67 12.59
N GLY A 345 -30.44 17.12 11.77
CA GLY A 345 -30.29 16.79 10.36
C GLY A 345 -29.26 15.69 10.09
N ASN A 346 -28.26 15.52 10.97
CA ASN A 346 -27.23 14.47 10.84
C ASN A 346 -27.54 13.22 11.70
N GLY A 347 -28.49 13.30 12.64
CA GLY A 347 -28.94 12.23 13.52
C GLY A 347 -28.07 12.02 14.77
N ASP A 348 -27.30 13.02 15.20
CA ASP A 348 -26.38 12.90 16.34
C ASP A 348 -27.03 13.21 17.70
N GLY A 349 -28.31 13.60 17.72
CA GLY A 349 -29.07 13.95 18.92
C GLY A 349 -28.88 15.40 19.38
N VAL A 350 -28.08 16.21 18.69
CA VAL A 350 -27.85 17.62 18.96
C VAL A 350 -28.46 18.46 17.83
N THR A 351 -28.97 19.65 18.16
CA THR A 351 -29.35 20.65 17.16
C THR A 351 -28.37 21.80 17.24
N ASP A 352 -27.47 21.90 16.26
CA ASP A 352 -26.42 22.92 16.21
C ASP A 352 -26.57 23.82 14.98
N PRO A 353 -26.79 25.14 15.14
CA PRO A 353 -26.88 26.03 13.99
C PRO A 353 -25.56 26.11 13.21
N GLN A 354 -24.42 25.75 13.81
CA GLN A 354 -23.13 25.68 13.15
C GLN A 354 -22.92 24.39 12.33
N ASN A 355 -23.83 23.42 12.41
CA ASN A 355 -23.82 22.22 11.59
C ASN A 355 -24.69 22.40 10.34
N ILE A 356 -24.10 22.22 9.15
CA ILE A 356 -24.82 22.39 7.87
C ILE A 356 -25.99 21.42 7.71
N TYR A 357 -25.93 20.20 8.28
CA TYR A 357 -27.02 19.23 8.19
C TYR A 357 -28.25 19.73 8.94
N ASP A 358 -28.05 20.23 10.16
CA ASP A 358 -29.14 20.76 11.00
C ASP A 358 -29.66 22.07 10.43
N ALA A 359 -28.74 22.97 10.05
CA ALA A 359 -29.09 24.25 9.45
C ALA A 359 -29.84 24.07 8.12
N ALA A 360 -29.44 23.12 7.26
CA ALA A 360 -30.13 22.81 6.02
C ALA A 360 -31.54 22.25 6.28
N LEU A 361 -31.70 21.35 7.26
CA LEU A 361 -33.00 20.80 7.62
C LEU A 361 -33.93 21.86 8.23
N ALA A 362 -33.40 22.76 9.05
CA ALA A 362 -34.13 23.90 9.57
C ALA A 362 -34.58 24.84 8.44
N ALA A 363 -33.69 25.16 7.49
CA ALA A 363 -34.00 26.01 6.33
C ALA A 363 -35.06 25.37 5.42
N ALA A 364 -34.94 24.07 5.14
CA ALA A 364 -35.94 23.28 4.42
C ALA A 364 -37.32 23.34 5.12
N THR A 365 -37.33 23.18 6.44
CA THR A 365 -38.55 23.27 7.24
C THR A 365 -39.17 24.66 7.20
N TYR A 366 -38.34 25.70 7.25
CA TYR A 366 -38.74 27.10 7.19
C TYR A 366 -39.43 27.44 5.86
N VAL A 367 -38.80 27.13 4.71
CA VAL A 367 -39.38 27.45 3.39
C VAL A 367 -40.64 26.64 3.09
N CYS A 368 -40.77 25.44 3.66
CA CYS A 368 -41.99 24.62 3.59
C CYS A 368 -43.08 25.00 4.61
N SER A 369 -42.86 26.00 5.47
CA SER A 369 -43.80 26.34 6.54
C SER A 369 -45.11 26.96 6.04
N SER A 370 -45.09 27.61 4.86
CA SER A 370 -46.29 28.21 4.26
C SER A 370 -47.36 27.21 3.83
N GLY A 371 -47.02 25.91 3.77
CA GLY A 371 -47.92 24.84 3.30
C GLY A 371 -48.19 24.86 1.79
N ARG A 372 -47.50 25.73 1.03
CA ARG A 372 -47.67 25.88 -0.42
C ARG A 372 -46.57 25.14 -1.17
N SER A 373 -46.90 24.64 -2.37
CA SER A 373 -45.92 23.98 -3.25
C SER A 373 -44.91 25.01 -3.79
N LEU A 374 -43.63 24.72 -3.60
CA LEU A 374 -42.49 25.48 -4.11
C LEU A 374 -42.20 25.21 -5.60
N ALA A 375 -42.98 24.32 -6.24
CA ALA A 375 -42.94 24.17 -7.70
C ALA A 375 -43.50 25.41 -8.42
N SER A 376 -44.35 26.20 -7.77
CA SER A 376 -44.81 27.49 -8.29
C SER A 376 -43.73 28.56 -8.07
N THR A 377 -43.35 29.25 -9.15
CA THR A 377 -42.41 30.38 -9.11
C THR A 377 -42.87 31.48 -8.14
N GLU A 378 -44.17 31.74 -8.03
CA GLU A 378 -44.70 32.74 -7.10
C GLU A 378 -44.54 32.30 -5.64
N ASN A 379 -44.88 31.04 -5.33
CA ASN A 379 -44.73 30.52 -3.98
C ASN A 379 -43.25 30.44 -3.57
N LEU A 380 -42.36 30.04 -4.50
CA LEU A 380 -40.92 30.02 -4.26
C LEU A 380 -40.36 31.42 -4.04
N ARG A 381 -40.80 32.41 -4.83
CA ARG A 381 -40.47 33.83 -4.59
C ARG A 381 -40.90 34.27 -3.19
N ASN A 382 -42.12 33.94 -2.78
CA ASN A 382 -42.64 34.30 -1.46
C ASN A 382 -41.87 33.61 -0.33
N ALA A 383 -41.45 32.35 -0.52
CA ALA A 383 -40.60 31.65 0.44
C ALA A 383 -39.22 32.32 0.60
N TYR A 384 -38.60 32.77 -0.49
CA TYR A 384 -37.36 33.53 -0.41
C TYR A 384 -37.54 34.91 0.23
N LEU A 385 -38.64 35.62 -0.06
CA LEU A 385 -38.97 36.89 0.60
C LEU A 385 -39.23 36.72 2.10
N ALA A 386 -39.79 35.58 2.52
CA ALA A 386 -39.96 35.25 3.92
C ALA A 386 -38.61 34.98 4.61
N TYR A 387 -37.61 34.47 3.88
CA TYR A 387 -36.25 34.29 4.40
C TYR A 387 -35.53 35.65 4.51
N ASN A 388 -35.58 36.45 3.45
CA ASN A 388 -35.01 37.80 3.41
C ASN A 388 -35.86 38.70 2.50
N ARG A 389 -36.39 39.81 3.04
CA ARG A 389 -37.29 40.75 2.34
C ARG A 389 -36.55 41.66 1.36
N SER A 390 -35.85 41.07 0.39
CA SER A 390 -35.07 41.76 -0.64
C SER A 390 -35.31 41.16 -2.02
N SER A 391 -35.67 42.01 -3.00
CA SER A 391 -35.84 41.58 -4.39
C SER A 391 -34.51 41.12 -5.01
N THR A 392 -33.40 41.73 -4.64
CA THR A 392 -32.05 41.31 -5.05
C THR A 392 -31.71 39.92 -4.51
N TYR A 393 -32.05 39.64 -3.25
CA TYR A 393 -31.87 38.31 -2.66
C TYR A 393 -32.63 37.24 -3.45
N VAL A 394 -33.91 37.50 -3.75
CA VAL A 394 -34.75 36.59 -4.54
C VAL A 394 -34.17 36.35 -5.93
N ALA A 395 -33.72 37.40 -6.63
CA ALA A 395 -33.14 37.28 -7.96
C ALA A 395 -31.89 36.39 -7.94
N ASN A 396 -30.98 36.64 -7.00
CA ASN A 396 -29.78 35.81 -6.79
C ASN A 396 -30.14 34.36 -6.45
N ALA A 397 -31.20 34.13 -5.67
CA ALA A 397 -31.63 32.79 -5.30
C ALA A 397 -32.13 32.00 -6.52
N PHE A 398 -32.93 32.62 -7.40
CA PHE A 398 -33.37 31.98 -8.66
C PHE A 398 -32.20 31.70 -9.62
N GLU A 399 -31.22 32.60 -9.70
CA GLU A 399 -30.00 32.37 -10.48
C GLU A 399 -29.24 31.14 -9.97
N ASN A 400 -29.03 31.04 -8.64
CA ASN A 400 -28.35 29.90 -8.04
C ASN A 400 -29.14 28.60 -8.16
N VAL A 401 -30.47 28.61 -8.01
CA VAL A 401 -31.31 27.44 -8.30
C VAL A 401 -31.09 26.97 -9.74
N THR A 402 -31.10 27.89 -10.71
CA THR A 402 -30.91 27.56 -12.13
C THR A 402 -29.52 26.96 -12.35
N ARG A 403 -28.49 27.58 -11.76
CA ARG A 403 -27.11 27.09 -11.81
C ARG A 403 -26.96 25.69 -11.25
N TYR A 404 -27.51 25.41 -10.06
CA TYR A 404 -27.35 24.11 -9.41
C TYR A 404 -28.24 23.02 -10.01
N ARG A 405 -29.39 23.36 -10.62
CA ARG A 405 -30.19 22.40 -11.39
C ARG A 405 -29.50 21.91 -12.65
N ALA A 406 -28.55 22.68 -13.18
CA ALA A 406 -27.73 22.26 -14.31
C ALA A 406 -26.70 21.18 -13.93
N LEU A 407 -26.54 20.87 -12.64
CA LEU A 407 -25.67 19.78 -12.20
C LEU A 407 -26.32 18.43 -12.52
N ALA A 408 -25.66 17.67 -13.40
CA ALA A 408 -26.01 16.28 -13.64
C ALA A 408 -25.64 15.45 -12.40
N PHE A 409 -26.63 14.91 -11.70
CA PHE A 409 -26.37 13.90 -10.68
C PHE A 409 -25.71 12.69 -11.35
N PRO A 410 -24.62 12.17 -10.77
CA PRO A 410 -24.00 10.96 -11.28
C PRO A 410 -25.01 9.80 -11.21
N PRO A 411 -24.93 8.84 -12.14
CA PRO A 411 -25.68 7.60 -11.98
C PRO A 411 -25.30 6.95 -10.64
N ALA A 412 -26.26 6.28 -9.99
CA ALA A 412 -25.99 5.56 -8.76
C ALA A 412 -24.81 4.60 -8.97
N LEU A 413 -23.81 4.67 -8.10
CA LEU A 413 -22.68 3.74 -8.17
C LEU A 413 -23.20 2.29 -8.07
N PRO A 414 -22.66 1.35 -8.86
CA PRO A 414 -23.01 -0.06 -8.72
C PRO A 414 -22.77 -0.49 -7.28
N ARG A 415 -23.74 -1.24 -6.71
CA ARG A 415 -23.54 -1.83 -5.39
C ARG A 415 -22.37 -2.83 -5.47
N PRO A 416 -21.47 -2.85 -4.48
CA PRO A 416 -20.32 -3.75 -4.46
C PRO A 416 -20.73 -5.22 -4.49
#